data_AF-A0A8B6Y889-F1
#
_entry.id   AF-A0A8B6Y889-F1
#
_cell.length_a   1.000
_cell.length_b   1.000
_cell.length_c   1.000
_cell.angle_alpha   90.00
_cell.angle_beta   90.00
_cell.angle_gamma   90.00
#
_symmetry.space_group_name_H-M   'P 1'
#
loop_
_entity.id
_entity.type
_entity.pdbx_description
1 polymer ?
#
loop_
_entity_poly.entity_id
_entity_poly.type
_entity_poly.pdbx_seq_one_letter_code
_entity_poly.pdbx_strand_id
1 'polypeptide(L)'
;KLNKDFEPFKNLWITVSDWLRYHESWMNDPLTTIDAEFVEKLVNESFRTLQKCIKQFVDIPSCQLIAQEAKTWVENFRPYIPLIQALRNPGMRKRHWEQLSSELNQTVIPKSALTFSKCLEMKFDDHIETISKIGVIAGKEFAIEE
;
A
#
# COMPACT_ATOMS: atom_id res chain seq x y z
N LYS A 1 -36.21 -1.74 3.07
CA LYS A 1 -36.05 -0.26 2.88
C LYS A 1 -34.88 0.22 3.73
N LEU A 2 -34.97 0.21 5.06
CA LEU A 2 -33.89 0.61 5.99
C LEU A 2 -32.48 0.07 5.66
N ASN A 3 -32.32 -1.22 5.40
CA ASN A 3 -30.98 -1.78 5.09
C ASN A 3 -30.34 -1.17 3.84
N LYS A 4 -31.13 -0.79 2.82
CA LYS A 4 -30.60 -0.18 1.59
C LYS A 4 -30.23 1.29 1.81
N ASP A 5 -30.97 1.98 2.68
CA ASP A 5 -30.77 3.40 2.98
C ASP A 5 -29.55 3.61 3.90
N PHE A 6 -29.24 2.62 4.76
CA PHE A 6 -28.09 2.67 5.66
C PHE A 6 -26.77 2.15 5.04
N GLU A 7 -26.86 1.34 3.97
CA GLU A 7 -25.72 0.71 3.32
C GLU A 7 -24.59 1.69 2.92
N PRO A 8 -24.87 2.89 2.36
CA PRO A 8 -23.81 3.86 2.04
C PRO A 8 -23.02 4.33 3.27
N PHE A 9 -23.68 4.50 4.41
CA PHE A 9 -23.04 4.93 5.66
C PHE A 9 -22.13 3.84 6.20
N LYS A 10 -22.63 2.61 6.24
CA LYS A 10 -21.84 1.44 6.61
C LYS A 10 -20.59 1.33 5.73
N ASN A 11 -20.75 1.43 4.42
CA ASN A 11 -19.63 1.35 3.47
C ASN A 11 -18.60 2.46 3.70
N LEU A 12 -19.04 3.70 3.92
CA LEU A 12 -18.11 4.81 4.24
C LEU A 12 -17.31 4.52 5.51
N TRP A 13 -17.99 4.26 6.62
CA TRP A 13 -17.34 4.17 7.93
C TRP A 13 -16.48 2.92 8.09
N ILE A 14 -16.91 1.77 7.54
CA ILE A 14 -16.07 0.56 7.52
C ILE A 14 -14.83 0.81 6.66
N THR A 15 -14.99 1.36 5.45
CA THR A 15 -13.84 1.61 4.56
C THR A 15 -12.84 2.58 5.19
N VAL A 16 -13.31 3.65 5.83
CA VAL A 16 -12.44 4.63 6.52
C VAL A 16 -11.74 3.98 7.71
N SER A 17 -12.47 3.24 8.54
CA SER A 17 -11.91 2.55 9.72
C SER A 17 -10.84 1.52 9.32
N ASP A 18 -11.15 0.69 8.33
CA ASP A 18 -10.21 -0.31 7.82
C ASP A 18 -8.99 0.37 7.22
N TRP A 19 -9.17 1.42 6.41
CA TRP A 19 -8.07 2.19 5.84
C TRP A 19 -7.12 2.72 6.91
N LEU A 20 -7.64 3.38 7.95
CA LEU A 20 -6.80 3.95 9.02
C LEU A 20 -5.99 2.87 9.73
N ARG A 21 -6.64 1.75 10.08
CA ARG A 21 -6.00 0.62 10.75
C ARG A 21 -4.90 -0.01 9.89
N TYR A 22 -5.22 -0.33 8.64
CA TYR A 22 -4.28 -1.02 7.76
C TYR A 22 -3.15 -0.10 7.30
N HIS A 23 -3.43 1.17 7.03
CA HIS A 23 -2.39 2.15 6.74
C HIS A 23 -1.38 2.27 7.89
N GLU A 24 -1.85 2.38 9.14
CA GLU A 24 -0.96 2.41 10.31
C GLU A 24 -0.08 1.15 10.40
N SER A 25 -0.67 -0.03 10.21
CA SER A 25 0.04 -1.31 10.16
C SER A 25 1.07 -1.35 9.02
N TRP A 26 0.70 -1.00 7.79
CA TRP A 26 1.62 -1.03 6.65
C TRP A 26 2.80 -0.07 6.82
N MET A 27 2.58 1.07 7.47
CA MET A 27 3.63 2.06 7.71
C MET A 27 4.59 1.63 8.82
N ASN A 28 4.11 0.94 9.87
CA ASN A 28 4.85 0.79 11.12
C ASN A 28 5.18 -0.64 11.53
N ASP A 29 4.45 -1.63 11.04
CA ASP A 29 4.77 -3.02 11.31
C ASP A 29 6.04 -3.44 10.53
N PRO A 30 6.74 -4.50 10.98
CA PRO A 30 7.85 -5.06 10.23
C PRO A 30 7.43 -5.35 8.79
N LEU A 31 8.23 -4.90 7.83
CA LEU A 31 7.93 -5.06 6.41
C LEU A 31 7.63 -6.54 6.09
N THR A 32 8.30 -7.48 6.76
CA THR A 32 8.08 -8.92 6.61
C THR A 32 6.66 -9.43 6.93
N THR A 33 5.85 -8.70 7.68
CA THR A 33 4.47 -9.08 8.00
C THR A 33 3.46 -8.54 6.99
N ILE A 34 3.88 -7.67 6.07
CA ILE A 34 3.00 -7.07 5.07
C ILE A 34 2.78 -8.05 3.92
N ASP A 35 1.50 -8.31 3.62
CA ASP A 35 1.04 -8.98 2.42
C ASP A 35 0.80 -7.92 1.32
N ALA A 36 1.67 -7.92 0.32
CA ALA A 36 1.64 -6.92 -0.75
C ALA A 36 0.45 -7.08 -1.71
N GLU A 37 -0.08 -8.30 -1.89
CA GLU A 37 -1.27 -8.52 -2.70
C GLU A 37 -2.51 -7.99 -1.98
N PHE A 38 -2.59 -8.22 -0.67
CA PHE A 38 -3.66 -7.69 0.16
C PHE A 38 -3.65 -6.15 0.18
N VAL A 39 -2.48 -5.52 0.25
CA VAL A 39 -2.34 -4.05 0.17
C VAL A 39 -2.95 -3.52 -1.13
N GLU A 40 -2.55 -4.06 -2.29
CA GLU A 40 -3.07 -3.61 -3.59
C GLU A 40 -4.59 -3.79 -3.67
N LYS A 41 -5.09 -4.95 -3.23
CA LYS A 41 -6.52 -5.25 -3.22
C LYS A 41 -7.29 -4.24 -2.37
N LEU A 42 -6.89 -4.03 -1.12
CA LEU A 42 -7.59 -3.13 -0.20
C LEU A 42 -7.55 -1.69 -0.71
N VAL A 43 -6.41 -1.21 -1.20
CA VAL A 43 -6.28 0.14 -1.79
C VAL A 43 -7.26 0.33 -2.95
N ASN A 44 -7.33 -0.65 -3.86
CA ASN A 44 -8.22 -0.59 -5.02
C ASN A 44 -9.71 -0.69 -4.66
N GLU A 45 -10.06 -1.54 -3.69
CA GLU A 45 -11.42 -1.69 -3.19
C GLU A 45 -11.88 -0.43 -2.46
N SER A 46 -11.07 0.09 -1.53
CA SER A 46 -11.35 1.33 -0.80
C SER A 46 -11.56 2.51 -1.74
N PHE A 47 -10.71 2.66 -2.76
CA PHE A 47 -10.87 3.70 -3.77
C PHE A 47 -12.23 3.64 -4.48
N ARG A 48 -12.61 2.44 -4.94
CA ARG A 48 -13.89 2.24 -5.65
C ARG A 48 -15.08 2.49 -4.73
N THR A 49 -15.02 2.04 -3.47
CA THR A 49 -16.08 2.24 -2.49
C THR A 49 -16.25 3.72 -2.17
N LEU A 50 -15.16 4.45 -1.92
CA LEU A 50 -15.20 5.87 -1.61
C LEU A 50 -15.71 6.69 -2.80
N GLN A 51 -15.31 6.36 -4.03
CA GLN A 51 -15.89 6.97 -5.24
C GLN A 51 -17.41 6.78 -5.34
N LYS A 52 -17.94 5.62 -4.93
CA LYS A 52 -19.40 5.38 -4.87
C LYS A 52 -20.04 6.21 -3.76
N CYS A 53 -19.46 6.23 -2.56
CA CYS A 53 -19.95 7.02 -1.43
C CYS A 53 -20.07 8.52 -1.77
N ILE A 54 -19.08 9.10 -2.46
CA ILE A 54 -19.12 10.51 -2.90
C ILE A 54 -20.37 10.81 -3.75
N LYS A 55 -20.75 9.88 -4.64
CA LYS A 55 -21.95 10.02 -5.49
C LYS A 55 -23.25 9.76 -4.72
N GLN A 56 -23.21 8.95 -3.67
CA GLN A 56 -24.39 8.62 -2.85
C GLN A 56 -24.71 9.68 -1.80
N PHE A 57 -23.72 10.46 -1.35
CA PHE A 57 -23.88 11.49 -0.33
C PHE A 57 -24.02 12.91 -0.88
N VAL A 58 -24.49 13.08 -2.12
CA VAL A 58 -24.70 14.42 -2.71
C VAL A 58 -25.62 15.30 -1.84
N ASP A 59 -26.63 14.69 -1.21
CA ASP A 59 -27.58 15.39 -0.33
C ASP A 59 -27.11 15.44 1.14
N ILE A 60 -25.95 14.86 1.47
CA ILE A 60 -25.37 14.83 2.82
C ILE A 60 -23.91 15.32 2.76
N PRO A 61 -23.69 16.65 2.70
CA PRO A 61 -22.37 17.22 2.45
C PRO A 61 -21.28 16.78 3.45
N SER A 62 -21.63 16.56 4.72
CA SER A 62 -20.70 16.09 5.74
C SER A 62 -20.14 14.71 5.44
N CYS A 63 -20.98 13.74 5.08
CA CYS A 63 -20.54 12.41 4.68
C CYS A 63 -19.79 12.44 3.34
N GLN A 64 -20.21 13.32 2.43
CA GLN A 64 -19.53 13.48 1.15
C GLN A 64 -18.09 13.98 1.32
N LEU A 65 -17.88 14.96 2.20
CA LEU A 65 -16.56 15.53 2.50
C LEU A 65 -15.61 14.46 3.06
N ILE A 66 -16.09 13.66 4.02
CA ILE A 66 -15.31 12.55 4.59
C ILE A 66 -14.92 11.54 3.51
N ALA A 67 -15.85 11.19 2.60
CA ALA A 67 -15.57 10.28 1.51
C ALA A 67 -14.52 10.83 0.53
N GLN A 68 -14.52 12.14 0.27
CA GLN A 68 -13.52 12.82 -0.58
C GLN A 68 -12.14 12.86 0.07
N GLU A 69 -12.10 13.19 1.36
CA GLU A 69 -10.87 13.23 2.14
C GLU A 69 -10.22 11.83 2.20
N ALA A 70 -11.00 10.82 2.59
CA ALA A 70 -10.52 9.45 2.64
C ALA A 70 -10.05 8.95 1.26
N LYS A 71 -10.76 9.30 0.19
CA LYS A 71 -10.34 8.95 -1.17
C LYS A 71 -8.98 9.58 -1.52
N THR A 72 -8.73 10.80 -1.08
CA THR A 72 -7.45 11.50 -1.29
C THR A 72 -6.31 10.77 -0.57
N TRP A 73 -6.53 10.27 0.66
CA TRP A 73 -5.53 9.44 1.34
C TRP A 73 -5.19 8.18 0.54
N VAL A 74 -6.20 7.48 0.04
CA VAL A 74 -6.03 6.28 -0.79
C VAL A 74 -5.30 6.58 -2.09
N GLU A 75 -5.64 7.69 -2.75
CA GLU A 75 -4.96 8.14 -3.98
C GLU A 75 -3.49 8.47 -3.76
N ASN A 76 -3.18 9.15 -2.67
CA ASN A 76 -1.80 9.54 -2.35
C ASN A 76 -0.93 8.31 -1.99
N PHE A 77 -1.54 7.24 -1.47
CA PHE A 77 -0.82 6.01 -1.14
C PHE A 77 -0.59 5.08 -2.34
N ARG A 78 -1.48 5.11 -3.35
CA ARG A 78 -1.41 4.23 -4.53
C ARG A 78 -0.03 4.15 -5.22
N PRO A 79 0.70 5.26 -5.43
CA PRO A 79 2.02 5.22 -6.05
C PRO A 79 3.03 4.32 -5.32
N TYR A 80 2.82 4.03 -4.03
CA TYR A 80 3.71 3.20 -3.23
C TYR A 80 3.48 1.69 -3.39
N ILE A 81 2.39 1.25 -4.03
CA ILE A 81 2.09 -0.18 -4.21
C ILE A 81 3.25 -0.93 -4.89
N PRO A 82 3.82 -0.48 -6.02
CA PRO A 82 4.90 -1.19 -6.69
C PRO A 82 6.17 -1.30 -5.83
N LEU A 83 6.41 -0.30 -4.96
CA LEU A 83 7.52 -0.31 -4.01
C LEU A 83 7.32 -1.38 -2.94
N ILE A 84 6.12 -1.44 -2.34
CA ILE A 84 5.78 -2.47 -1.34
C ILE A 84 5.90 -3.86 -1.97
N GLN A 85 5.33 -4.08 -3.15
CA GLN A 85 5.41 -5.36 -3.87
C GLN A 85 6.84 -5.79 -4.15
N ALA A 86 7.70 -4.86 -4.59
CA ALA A 86 9.09 -5.16 -4.87
C ALA A 86 9.87 -5.56 -3.61
N LEU A 87 9.73 -4.80 -2.53
CA LEU A 87 10.43 -5.07 -1.27
C LEU A 87 9.89 -6.32 -0.55
N ARG A 88 8.63 -6.70 -0.82
CA ARG A 88 7.98 -7.91 -0.30
C ARG A 88 8.08 -9.13 -1.20
N ASN A 89 8.74 -9.01 -2.35
CA ASN A 89 8.83 -10.12 -3.28
C ASN A 89 9.56 -11.33 -2.61
N PRO A 90 8.96 -12.53 -2.59
CA PRO A 90 9.54 -13.70 -1.91
C PRO A 90 10.86 -14.18 -2.53
N GLY A 91 11.13 -13.79 -3.78
CA GLY A 91 12.39 -14.01 -4.48
C GLY A 91 13.52 -13.08 -4.05
N MET A 92 13.27 -12.08 -3.20
CA MET A 92 14.33 -11.22 -2.68
C MET A 92 15.33 -12.06 -1.86
N ARG A 93 16.62 -11.91 -2.20
CA ARG A 93 17.76 -12.64 -1.62
C ARG A 93 18.88 -11.63 -1.35
N LYS A 94 19.92 -12.06 -0.62
CA LYS A 94 21.05 -11.20 -0.26
C LYS A 94 21.61 -10.41 -1.44
N ARG A 95 21.80 -11.06 -2.60
CA ARG A 95 22.26 -10.44 -3.86
C ARG A 95 21.40 -9.25 -4.32
N HIS A 96 20.07 -9.38 -4.22
CA HIS A 96 19.12 -8.33 -4.61
C HIS A 96 19.17 -7.14 -3.66
N TRP A 97 19.33 -7.39 -2.36
CA TRP A 97 19.49 -6.32 -1.36
C TRP A 97 20.84 -5.61 -1.47
N GLU A 98 21.91 -6.34 -1.81
CA GLU A 98 23.22 -5.77 -2.11
C GLU A 98 23.17 -4.89 -3.38
N GLN A 99 22.50 -5.36 -4.44
CA GLN A 99 22.26 -4.56 -5.65
C GLN A 99 21.46 -3.29 -5.34
N LEU A 100 20.35 -3.42 -4.61
CA LEU A 100 19.53 -2.28 -4.20
C LEU A 100 20.37 -1.28 -3.39
N SER A 101 21.20 -1.77 -2.46
CA SER A 101 22.10 -0.90 -1.69
C SER A 101 23.08 -0.14 -2.57
N SER A 102 23.62 -0.79 -3.61
CA SER A 102 24.53 -0.17 -4.58
C SER A 102 23.82 0.88 -5.44
N GLU A 103 22.61 0.59 -5.93
CA GLU A 103 21.86 1.50 -6.81
C GLU A 103 21.32 2.72 -6.06
N LEU A 104 20.98 2.56 -4.78
CA LEU A 104 20.55 3.66 -3.91
C LEU A 104 21.71 4.42 -3.25
N ASN A 105 22.95 3.92 -3.39
CA ASN A 105 24.12 4.40 -2.67
C ASN A 105 23.90 4.51 -1.14
N GLN A 106 23.19 3.53 -0.58
CA GLN A 106 22.80 3.46 0.83
C GLN A 106 22.86 2.01 1.30
N THR A 107 23.32 1.75 2.53
CA THR A 107 23.32 0.39 3.08
C THR A 107 21.91 -0.03 3.47
N VAL A 108 21.28 -0.88 2.67
CA VAL A 108 19.96 -1.44 2.93
C VAL A 108 20.10 -2.87 3.41
N ILE A 109 19.83 -3.09 4.71
CA ILE A 109 19.87 -4.42 5.31
C ILE A 109 18.44 -4.83 5.63
N PRO A 110 17.93 -5.95 5.09
CA PRO A 110 16.63 -6.50 5.45
C PRO A 110 16.70 -7.07 6.87
N LYS A 111 16.65 -6.18 7.87
CA LYS A 111 16.54 -6.55 9.29
C LYS A 111 15.07 -6.72 9.65
N SER A 112 14.80 -7.49 10.69
CA SER A 112 13.45 -7.68 11.26
C SER A 112 12.76 -6.40 11.70
N ALA A 113 13.49 -5.28 11.81
CA ALA A 113 12.98 -3.97 12.20
C ALA A 113 12.77 -3.00 11.02
N LEU A 114 13.01 -3.40 9.77
CA LEU A 114 12.75 -2.54 8.62
C LEU A 114 11.22 -2.37 8.45
N THR A 115 10.73 -1.14 8.50
CA THR A 115 9.31 -0.78 8.29
C THR A 115 9.16 0.01 7.00
N PHE A 116 7.94 0.12 6.46
CA PHE A 116 7.72 0.92 5.26
C PHE A 116 7.98 2.41 5.49
N SER A 117 7.63 2.94 6.67
CA SER A 117 8.00 4.32 7.06
C SER A 117 9.51 4.54 6.98
N LYS A 118 10.31 3.56 7.41
CA LYS A 118 11.77 3.68 7.34
C LYS A 118 12.27 3.71 5.89
N CYS A 119 11.65 2.94 5.00
CA CYS A 119 11.96 2.99 3.57
C CYS A 119 11.67 4.39 2.98
N LEU A 120 10.58 5.04 3.37
CA LEU A 120 10.26 6.41 2.93
C LEU A 120 11.21 7.46 3.53
N GLU A 121 11.63 7.32 4.79
CA GLU A 121 12.69 8.16 5.37
C GLU A 121 14.01 8.04 4.60
N MET A 122 14.29 6.84 4.07
CA MET A 122 15.46 6.54 3.23
C MET A 122 15.28 6.95 1.77
N LYS A 123 14.14 7.59 1.41
CA LYS A 123 13.83 8.09 0.07
C LYS A 123 13.67 7.00 -0.99
N PHE A 124 13.17 5.83 -0.61
CA PHE A 124 12.93 4.75 -1.58
C PHE A 124 11.82 5.11 -2.58
N ASP A 125 10.93 6.02 -2.23
CA ASP A 125 9.91 6.60 -3.09
C ASP A 125 10.48 7.40 -4.27
N ASP A 126 11.70 7.96 -4.15
CA ASP A 126 12.39 8.61 -5.27
C ASP A 126 12.96 7.57 -6.27
N HIS A 127 12.96 6.29 -5.91
CA HIS A 127 13.61 5.20 -6.64
C HIS A 127 12.69 4.01 -6.93
N ILE A 128 11.36 4.23 -6.95
CA ILE A 128 10.36 3.17 -7.14
C ILE A 128 10.64 2.35 -8.40
N GLU A 129 10.93 2.99 -9.53
CA GLU A 129 11.18 2.29 -10.80
C GLU A 129 12.36 1.31 -10.68
N THR A 130 13.45 1.79 -10.09
CA THR A 130 14.67 1.02 -9.85
C THR A 130 14.42 -0.18 -8.93
N ILE A 131 13.78 0.07 -7.78
CA ILE A 131 13.49 -0.98 -6.80
C ILE A 131 12.50 -2.00 -7.38
N SER A 132 11.48 -1.56 -8.12
CA SER A 132 10.55 -2.45 -8.80
C SER A 132 11.22 -3.34 -9.85
N LYS A 133 12.19 -2.81 -10.62
CA LYS A 133 12.97 -3.63 -11.57
C LYS A 133 13.71 -4.76 -10.85
N ILE A 134 14.38 -4.48 -9.73
CA ILE A 134 15.07 -5.49 -8.93
C ILE A 134 14.07 -6.53 -8.41
N GLY A 135 12.93 -6.09 -7.87
CA GLY A 135 11.88 -6.99 -7.39
C GLY A 135 11.33 -7.92 -8.48
N VAL A 136 11.16 -7.43 -9.71
CA VAL A 136 10.75 -8.25 -10.86
C VAL A 136 11.80 -9.30 -11.22
N ILE A 137 13.09 -8.92 -11.23
CA ILE A 137 14.19 -9.87 -11.48
C ILE A 137 14.19 -10.97 -10.42
N ALA A 138 14.11 -10.57 -9.15
CA ALA A 138 14.06 -11.48 -8.01
C ALA A 138 12.89 -12.47 -8.11
N GLY A 139 11.70 -11.99 -8.49
CA GLY A 139 10.53 -12.86 -8.69
C GLY A 139 10.71 -13.85 -9.84
N LYS A 140 11.34 -13.45 -10.94
CA LYS A 140 11.64 -14.35 -12.07
C LYS A 140 12.65 -15.43 -11.68
N GLU A 141 13.70 -15.07 -10.96
CA GLU A 141 14.70 -16.03 -10.48
C GLU A 141 14.07 -17.05 -9.52
N PHE A 142 13.22 -16.59 -8.61
CA PHE A 142 12.52 -17.47 -7.68
C PHE A 142 11.66 -18.53 -8.39
N ALA A 143 10.93 -18.14 -9.44
CA ALA A 143 10.11 -19.07 -10.21
C ALA A 143 10.90 -20.11 -11.04
N ILE A 144 12.21 -19.90 -11.23
CA ILE A 144 13.11 -20.85 -11.92
C ILE A 144 13.81 -21.77 -10.89
N GLU A 145 14.02 -21.28 -9.67
CA GLU A 145 14.64 -22.02 -8.56
C GLU A 145 13.66 -22.97 -7.82
N GLU A 146 12.34 -22.85 -8.05
CA GLU A 146 11.30 -23.80 -7.60
C GLU A 146 11.12 -25.01 -8.54
#